data_AF-A0A968KLD0-F1
#
_entry.id   AF-A0A968KLD0-F1
#
_cell.length_a   1.000
_cell.length_b   1.000
_cell.length_c   1.000
_cell.angle_alpha   90.00
_cell.angle_beta   90.00
_cell.angle_gamma   90.00
#
_symmetry.space_group_name_H-M   'P 1'
#
loop_
_entity.id
_entity.type
_entity.pdbx_description
1 polymer ?
#
loop_
_entity_poly.entity_id
_entity_poly.type
_entity_poly.pdbx_seq_one_letter_code
_entity_poly.pdbx_strand_id
1 'polypeptide(L)'
;MAKVSLKLQENVEGNFYVDSTCIDCGACRRFAPAVFGETEEYSYVFRQPQSPANELKAQRALLACPTASIGTQNKTDLKPAKRTFPLQLIPGVSINGFNARDSFGADSYWIRHPDGNWLVDSPRFTRHLVQAFEAAGGIRYIFLSHQDDVADAHLYARHFNAQRIINRRDVQAQPDSEIIVEGEDDVQIGPGKIIFTPGHTRG
;
A
#
# COMPACT_ATOMS: atom_id res chain seq x y z
N MET A 1 -7.42 -14.53 -1.30
CA MET A 1 -7.13 -14.50 -2.75
C MET A 1 -8.43 -14.74 -3.48
N ALA A 2 -8.60 -14.06 -4.60
CA ALA A 2 -9.85 -14.02 -5.36
C ALA A 2 -10.31 -15.42 -5.79
N LYS A 3 -11.61 -15.66 -5.77
CA LYS A 3 -12.21 -16.94 -6.19
C LYS A 3 -13.07 -16.75 -7.43
N VAL A 4 -12.88 -17.61 -8.43
CA VAL A 4 -13.68 -17.57 -9.67
C VAL A 4 -15.17 -17.75 -9.37
N SER A 5 -15.53 -18.58 -8.38
CA SER A 5 -16.93 -18.78 -7.96
C SER A 5 -17.59 -17.55 -7.33
N LEU A 6 -16.82 -16.52 -6.99
CA LEU A 6 -17.27 -15.26 -6.41
C LEU A 6 -17.13 -14.08 -7.39
N LYS A 7 -16.83 -14.35 -8.67
CA LYS A 7 -16.67 -13.32 -9.69
C LYS A 7 -17.95 -12.46 -9.78
N LEU A 8 -17.79 -11.15 -9.71
CA LEU A 8 -18.88 -10.19 -9.87
C LEU A 8 -19.42 -10.18 -11.31
N GLN A 9 -20.72 -9.94 -11.48
CA GLN A 9 -21.39 -10.03 -12.79
C GLN A 9 -20.98 -8.90 -13.74
N GLU A 10 -20.59 -7.76 -13.17
CA GLU A 10 -20.20 -6.53 -13.87
C GLU A 10 -18.85 -6.67 -14.58
N ASN A 11 -18.03 -7.66 -14.19
CA ASN A 11 -16.78 -7.93 -14.88
C ASN A 11 -17.05 -8.35 -16.33
N VAL A 12 -16.40 -7.67 -17.28
CA VAL A 12 -16.36 -8.18 -18.65
C VAL A 12 -15.70 -9.57 -18.72
N GLU A 13 -16.05 -10.34 -19.73
CA GLU A 13 -15.41 -11.63 -19.98
C GLU A 13 -13.89 -11.48 -20.22
N GLY A 14 -13.11 -12.45 -19.73
CA GLY A 14 -11.66 -12.48 -19.92
C GLY A 14 -10.87 -12.89 -18.68
N ASN A 15 -9.55 -12.76 -18.79
CA ASN A 15 -8.60 -13.29 -17.82
C ASN A 15 -8.73 -12.59 -16.46
N PHE A 16 -8.69 -11.27 -16.41
CA PHE A 16 -8.80 -10.53 -15.14
C PHE A 16 -10.25 -10.48 -14.67
N TYR A 17 -10.44 -10.59 -13.37
CA TYR A 17 -11.73 -10.40 -12.72
C TYR A 17 -11.58 -9.84 -11.31
N VAL A 18 -12.63 -9.20 -10.81
CA VAL A 18 -12.81 -8.87 -9.39
C VAL A 18 -13.89 -9.76 -8.80
N ASP A 19 -13.67 -10.25 -7.59
CA ASP A 19 -14.66 -11.04 -6.85
C ASP A 19 -15.38 -10.21 -5.77
N SER A 20 -16.45 -10.78 -5.21
CA SER A 20 -17.32 -10.12 -4.24
C SER A 20 -16.70 -9.84 -2.88
N THR A 21 -15.41 -10.14 -2.68
CA THR A 21 -14.68 -9.73 -1.46
C THR A 21 -14.09 -8.32 -1.56
N CYS A 22 -14.31 -7.64 -2.68
CA CYS A 22 -13.90 -6.25 -2.88
C CYS A 22 -14.59 -5.32 -1.88
N ILE A 23 -13.87 -4.28 -1.44
CA ILE A 23 -14.32 -3.27 -0.48
C ILE A 23 -14.33 -1.85 -1.07
N ASP A 24 -14.32 -1.76 -2.39
CA ASP A 24 -14.19 -0.53 -3.17
C ASP A 24 -13.11 0.49 -2.76
N CYS A 25 -11.97 0.04 -2.24
CA CYS A 25 -10.89 0.94 -1.81
C CYS A 25 -10.23 1.80 -2.93
N GLY A 26 -10.61 1.65 -4.20
CA GLY A 26 -10.05 2.41 -5.32
C GLY A 26 -8.61 2.07 -5.74
N ALA A 27 -7.88 1.23 -4.99
CA ALA A 27 -6.47 0.89 -5.29
C ALA A 27 -6.28 0.42 -6.74
N CYS A 28 -7.18 -0.43 -7.25
CA CYS A 28 -7.10 -0.94 -8.61
C CYS A 28 -7.23 0.16 -9.68
N ARG A 29 -8.10 1.14 -9.45
CA ARG A 29 -8.34 2.28 -10.35
C ARG A 29 -7.16 3.23 -10.37
N ARG A 30 -6.42 3.38 -9.26
CA ARG A 30 -5.16 4.15 -9.24
C ARG A 30 -4.08 3.54 -10.13
N PHE A 31 -3.89 2.22 -10.06
CA PHE A 31 -2.85 1.54 -10.84
C PHE A 31 -3.24 1.31 -12.31
N ALA A 32 -4.51 1.02 -12.58
CA ALA A 32 -5.00 0.60 -13.89
C ALA A 32 -6.40 1.16 -14.21
N PRO A 33 -6.56 2.49 -14.33
CA PRO A 33 -7.86 3.12 -14.59
C PRO A 33 -8.43 2.78 -15.97
N ALA A 34 -7.61 2.25 -16.89
CA ALA A 34 -8.06 1.77 -18.20
C ALA A 34 -8.62 0.33 -18.17
N VAL A 35 -8.57 -0.34 -17.01
CA VAL A 35 -8.99 -1.75 -16.82
C VAL A 35 -10.11 -1.88 -15.78
N PHE A 36 -10.04 -1.12 -14.68
CA PHE A 36 -10.99 -1.21 -13.57
C PHE A 36 -11.93 -0.01 -13.47
N GLY A 37 -13.20 -0.30 -13.23
CA GLY A 37 -14.26 0.67 -12.98
C GLY A 37 -14.82 0.50 -11.57
N GLU A 38 -15.84 1.27 -11.23
CA GLU A 38 -16.51 1.25 -9.93
C GLU A 38 -18.03 1.16 -10.08
N THR A 39 -18.66 0.44 -9.16
CA THR A 39 -20.06 0.58 -8.82
C THR A 39 -20.16 1.42 -7.54
N GLU A 40 -21.33 1.44 -6.89
CA GLU A 40 -21.48 2.04 -5.57
C GLU A 40 -20.89 1.18 -4.43
N GLU A 41 -20.60 -0.11 -4.68
CA GLU A 41 -20.22 -1.07 -3.63
C GLU A 41 -18.86 -1.73 -3.85
N TYR A 42 -18.39 -1.82 -5.09
CA TYR A 42 -17.17 -2.55 -5.44
C TYR A 42 -16.56 -2.09 -6.76
N SER A 43 -15.29 -2.44 -6.94
CA SER A 43 -14.63 -2.33 -8.23
C SER A 43 -14.91 -3.55 -9.11
N TYR A 44 -14.85 -3.38 -10.43
CA TYR A 44 -14.98 -4.47 -11.39
C TYR A 44 -14.03 -4.25 -12.58
N VAL A 45 -13.79 -5.31 -13.37
CA VAL A 45 -13.07 -5.18 -14.64
C VAL A 45 -14.03 -4.67 -15.70
N PHE A 46 -13.96 -3.38 -16.05
CA PHE A 46 -14.80 -2.81 -17.11
C PHE A 46 -14.24 -3.08 -18.51
N ARG A 47 -12.93 -3.34 -18.62
CA ARG A 47 -12.25 -3.67 -19.87
C ARG A 47 -11.02 -4.52 -19.59
N GLN A 48 -10.85 -5.63 -20.31
CA GLN A 48 -9.61 -6.41 -20.22
C GLN A 48 -8.41 -5.60 -20.75
N PRO A 49 -7.21 -5.77 -20.19
CA PRO A 49 -6.02 -5.09 -20.70
C PRO A 49 -5.75 -5.46 -22.17
N GLN A 50 -5.69 -4.45 -23.04
CA GLN A 50 -5.49 -4.63 -24.50
C GLN A 50 -4.04 -4.41 -24.97
N SER A 51 -3.11 -4.19 -24.04
CA SER A 51 -1.70 -3.94 -24.36
C SER A 51 -0.79 -4.45 -23.24
N PRO A 52 0.49 -4.76 -23.54
CA PRO A 52 1.46 -5.15 -22.51
C PRO A 52 1.60 -4.12 -21.37
N ALA A 53 1.44 -2.84 -21.68
CA ALA A 53 1.48 -1.77 -20.68
C ALA A 53 0.26 -1.82 -19.73
N ASN A 54 -0.94 -2.06 -20.26
CA ASN A 54 -2.14 -2.19 -19.44
C ASN A 54 -2.16 -3.51 -18.67
N GLU A 55 -1.59 -4.57 -19.23
CA GLU A 55 -1.39 -5.86 -18.54
C GLU A 55 -0.51 -5.67 -17.31
N LEU A 56 0.65 -5.01 -17.46
CA LEU A 56 1.54 -4.72 -16.33
C LEU A 56 0.85 -3.88 -15.24
N LYS A 57 0.06 -2.88 -15.64
CA LYS A 57 -0.74 -2.06 -14.71
C LYS A 57 -1.80 -2.89 -13.99
N ALA A 58 -2.52 -3.77 -14.68
CA ALA A 58 -3.52 -4.66 -14.08
C ALA A 58 -2.88 -5.65 -13.09
N GLN A 59 -1.70 -6.17 -13.41
CA GLN A 59 -0.92 -7.01 -12.49
C GLN A 59 -0.45 -6.22 -11.25
N ARG A 60 -0.06 -4.95 -11.40
CA ARG A 60 0.23 -4.06 -10.25
C ARG A 60 -1.00 -3.85 -9.37
N ALA A 61 -2.16 -3.57 -9.98
CA ALA A 61 -3.43 -3.45 -9.26
C ALA A 61 -3.74 -4.73 -8.46
N LEU A 62 -3.55 -5.91 -9.06
CA LEU A 62 -3.72 -7.20 -8.39
C LEU A 62 -2.83 -7.32 -7.15
N LEU A 63 -1.54 -6.97 -7.27
CA LEU A 63 -0.60 -7.02 -6.15
C LEU A 63 -0.90 -5.98 -5.06
N ALA A 64 -1.45 -4.83 -5.43
CA ALA A 64 -1.82 -3.75 -4.50
C ALA A 64 -3.16 -3.97 -3.80
N CYS A 65 -4.03 -4.85 -4.32
CA CYS A 65 -5.36 -5.07 -3.75
C CYS A 65 -5.27 -5.58 -2.29
N PRO A 66 -5.83 -4.85 -1.31
CA PRO A 66 -5.68 -5.15 0.11
C PRO A 66 -6.42 -6.43 0.53
N THR A 67 -7.56 -6.70 -0.10
CA THR A 67 -8.41 -7.88 0.13
C THR A 67 -8.07 -9.04 -0.80
N ALA A 68 -7.10 -8.85 -1.71
CA ALA A 68 -6.75 -9.80 -2.75
C ALA A 68 -7.95 -10.28 -3.57
N SER A 69 -8.90 -9.38 -3.85
CA SER A 69 -10.16 -9.64 -4.60
C SER A 69 -10.00 -9.61 -6.10
N ILE A 70 -8.85 -9.17 -6.61
CA ILE A 70 -8.52 -9.21 -8.03
C ILE A 70 -7.84 -10.55 -8.33
N GLY A 71 -8.36 -11.26 -9.33
CA GLY A 71 -7.84 -12.55 -9.76
C GLY A 71 -7.62 -12.64 -11.26
N THR A 72 -6.98 -13.72 -11.69
CA THR A 72 -6.84 -14.11 -13.08
C THR A 72 -7.37 -15.53 -13.27
N GLN A 73 -8.19 -15.77 -14.30
CA GLN A 73 -8.74 -17.10 -14.59
C GLN A 73 -7.63 -18.08 -14.97
N ASN A 74 -6.63 -17.58 -15.72
CA ASN A 74 -5.45 -18.34 -16.11
C ASN A 74 -4.26 -17.99 -15.21
N LYS A 75 -3.29 -18.90 -15.13
CA LYS A 75 -2.03 -18.64 -14.44
C LYS A 75 -1.29 -17.47 -15.11
N THR A 76 -1.15 -16.37 -14.39
CA THR A 76 -0.49 -15.15 -14.85
C THR A 76 0.84 -14.98 -14.12
N ASP A 77 1.93 -14.69 -14.84
CA ASP A 77 3.21 -14.39 -14.20
C ASP A 77 3.22 -12.97 -13.65
N LEU A 78 3.17 -12.85 -12.32
CA LEU A 78 3.19 -11.58 -11.61
C LEU A 78 4.60 -11.05 -11.34
N LYS A 79 5.67 -11.81 -11.67
CA LYS A 79 7.06 -11.38 -11.43
C LYS A 79 7.39 -10.03 -12.08
N PRO A 80 6.97 -9.72 -13.33
CA PRO A 80 7.23 -8.42 -13.95
C PRO A 80 6.66 -7.27 -13.12
N ALA A 81 5.37 -7.33 -12.75
CA ALA A 81 4.74 -6.31 -11.90
C ALA A 81 5.37 -6.24 -10.51
N LYS A 82 5.64 -7.41 -9.91
CA LYS A 82 6.27 -7.51 -8.59
C LYS A 82 7.59 -6.75 -8.53
N ARG A 83 8.46 -6.95 -9.53
CA ARG A 83 9.78 -6.28 -9.64
C ARG A 83 9.70 -4.76 -9.77
N THR A 84 8.53 -4.21 -10.10
CA THR A 84 8.35 -2.76 -10.21
C THR A 84 8.04 -2.07 -8.90
N PHE A 85 7.76 -2.82 -7.83
CA PHE A 85 7.52 -2.27 -6.50
C PHE A 85 8.79 -2.31 -5.62
N PRO A 86 9.07 -1.28 -4.80
CA PRO A 86 8.37 0.01 -4.73
C PRO A 86 8.46 0.80 -6.05
N LEU A 87 7.32 1.29 -6.53
CA LEU A 87 7.19 1.96 -7.82
C LEU A 87 7.47 3.45 -7.66
N GLN A 88 8.52 3.95 -8.30
CA GLN A 88 8.88 5.36 -8.24
C GLN A 88 7.80 6.24 -8.88
N LEU A 89 7.29 7.20 -8.11
CA LEU A 89 6.34 8.20 -8.57
C LEU A 89 7.07 9.46 -9.04
N ILE A 90 7.99 9.92 -8.21
CA ILE A 90 8.88 11.06 -8.46
C ILE A 90 10.28 10.73 -7.91
N PRO A 91 11.33 11.50 -8.25
CA PRO A 91 12.66 11.27 -7.68
C PRO A 91 12.62 11.18 -6.15
N GLY A 92 13.16 10.09 -5.60
CA GLY A 92 13.19 9.85 -4.16
C GLY A 92 11.91 9.31 -3.51
N VAL A 93 10.75 9.34 -4.17
CA VAL A 93 9.46 8.88 -3.59
C VAL A 93 8.84 7.77 -4.42
N SER A 94 8.53 6.65 -3.76
CA SER A 94 7.91 5.48 -4.36
C SER A 94 6.64 5.07 -3.62
N ILE A 95 5.68 4.49 -4.33
CA ILE A 95 4.54 3.79 -3.75
C ILE A 95 4.86 2.31 -3.61
N ASN A 96 4.50 1.70 -2.47
CA ASN A 96 4.93 0.33 -2.18
C ASN A 96 4.05 -0.75 -2.83
N GLY A 97 2.76 -0.46 -3.06
CA GLY A 97 1.78 -1.51 -3.34
C GLY A 97 1.69 -2.50 -2.16
N PHE A 98 1.23 -3.73 -2.43
CA PHE A 98 1.02 -4.76 -1.39
C PHE A 98 0.23 -4.28 -0.18
N ASN A 99 -0.78 -3.44 -0.39
CA ASN A 99 -1.57 -2.83 0.67
C ASN A 99 -2.15 -3.92 1.58
N ALA A 100 -2.34 -3.58 2.85
CA ALA A 100 -2.89 -4.48 3.84
C ALA A 100 -4.41 -4.36 3.90
N ARG A 101 -5.08 -5.47 4.23
CA ARG A 101 -6.53 -5.48 4.46
C ARG A 101 -6.93 -4.50 5.56
N ASP A 102 -6.13 -4.44 6.61
CA ASP A 102 -6.44 -3.70 7.84
C ASP A 102 -6.23 -2.18 7.67
N SER A 103 -5.60 -1.74 6.58
CA SER A 103 -5.47 -0.32 6.19
C SER A 103 -6.52 0.12 5.17
N PHE A 104 -7.56 -0.70 4.93
CA PHE A 104 -8.67 -0.41 4.02
C PHE A 104 -8.27 0.05 2.60
N GLY A 105 -7.04 -0.27 2.15
CA GLY A 105 -6.51 0.11 0.85
C GLY A 105 -5.74 1.43 0.79
N ALA A 106 -5.43 2.05 1.92
CA ALA A 106 -4.44 3.11 2.02
C ALA A 106 -3.12 2.67 1.36
N ASP A 107 -2.49 3.61 0.67
CA ASP A 107 -1.17 3.39 0.08
C ASP A 107 -0.11 3.74 1.10
N SER A 108 0.95 2.93 1.15
CA SER A 108 2.17 3.29 1.85
C SER A 108 3.23 3.73 0.87
N TYR A 109 4.13 4.58 1.36
CA TYR A 109 5.17 5.20 0.55
C TYR A 109 6.55 4.91 1.11
N TRP A 110 7.52 4.93 0.21
CA TRP A 110 8.94 4.81 0.50
C TRP A 110 9.65 6.07 0.05
N ILE A 111 10.40 6.70 0.95
CA ILE A 111 11.15 7.92 0.67
C ILE A 111 12.63 7.65 0.92
N ARG A 112 13.44 7.86 -0.13
CA ARG A 112 14.89 7.77 -0.02
C ARG A 112 15.46 9.10 0.47
N HIS A 113 16.32 9.04 1.47
CA HIS A 113 16.98 10.24 1.99
C HIS A 113 18.43 9.92 2.43
N PRO A 114 19.41 10.81 2.20
CA PRO A 114 20.80 10.59 2.61
C PRO A 114 20.97 10.28 4.09
N ASP A 115 20.20 10.94 4.95
CA ASP A 115 20.21 10.72 6.40
C ASP A 115 19.37 9.52 6.85
N GLY A 116 18.94 8.64 5.93
CA GLY A 116 18.18 7.44 6.25
C GLY A 116 16.77 7.48 5.66
N ASN A 117 16.37 6.34 5.10
CA ASN A 117 15.13 6.22 4.36
C ASN A 117 13.90 6.15 5.29
N TRP A 118 12.75 6.55 4.75
CA TRP A 118 11.48 6.58 5.46
C TRP A 118 10.47 5.65 4.79
N LEU A 119 9.71 4.95 5.62
CA LEU A 119 8.44 4.34 5.25
C LEU A 119 7.32 5.23 5.80
N VAL A 120 6.38 5.64 4.95
CA VAL A 120 5.16 6.35 5.37
C VAL A 120 4.00 5.39 5.29
N ASP A 121 3.31 5.21 6.41
CA ASP A 121 2.41 4.10 6.70
C ASP A 121 3.10 2.75 6.47
N SER A 122 2.36 1.64 6.43
CA SER A 122 2.99 0.33 6.17
C SER A 122 2.21 -0.50 5.15
N PRO A 123 2.90 -1.13 4.18
CA PRO A 123 2.31 -2.21 3.39
C PRO A 123 2.32 -3.51 4.21
N ARG A 124 1.86 -4.60 3.61
CA ARG A 124 2.14 -5.95 4.13
C ARG A 124 3.63 -6.23 4.17
N PHE A 125 4.08 -7.00 5.16
CA PHE A 125 5.46 -7.45 5.28
C PHE A 125 5.73 -8.60 4.30
N THR A 126 6.21 -8.23 3.11
CA THR A 126 6.52 -9.21 2.06
C THR A 126 8.02 -9.34 1.87
N ARG A 127 8.49 -10.56 1.62
CA ARG A 127 9.92 -10.82 1.30
C ARG A 127 10.47 -9.92 0.21
N HIS A 128 9.64 -9.56 -0.76
CA HIS A 128 10.03 -8.71 -1.89
C HIS A 128 10.33 -7.27 -1.48
N LEU A 129 9.41 -6.66 -0.72
CA LEU A 129 9.60 -5.30 -0.22
C LEU A 129 10.77 -5.24 0.76
N VAL A 130 10.88 -6.22 1.66
CA VAL A 130 12.03 -6.34 2.57
C VAL A 130 13.35 -6.36 1.80
N GLN A 131 13.48 -7.22 0.78
CA GLN A 131 14.69 -7.27 -0.05
C GLN A 131 14.96 -5.97 -0.81
N ALA A 132 13.92 -5.29 -1.30
CA ALA A 132 14.06 -4.01 -1.97
C ALA A 132 14.55 -2.92 -1.02
N PHE A 133 14.03 -2.88 0.21
CA PHE A 133 14.44 -1.91 1.24
C PHE A 133 15.87 -2.22 1.75
N GLU A 134 16.22 -3.48 1.97
CA GLU A 134 17.60 -3.90 2.31
C GLU A 134 18.61 -3.42 1.25
N ALA A 135 18.31 -3.68 -0.03
CA ALA A 135 19.17 -3.26 -1.14
C ALA A 135 19.28 -1.72 -1.25
N ALA A 136 18.32 -0.98 -0.70
CA ALA A 136 18.30 0.48 -0.68
C ALA A 136 18.90 1.10 0.59
N GLY A 137 19.47 0.28 1.50
CA GLY A 137 20.11 0.75 2.74
C GLY A 137 19.24 0.65 4.00
N GLY A 138 18.13 -0.09 3.94
CA GLY A 138 17.23 -0.30 5.08
C GLY A 138 16.34 0.90 5.38
N ILE A 139 15.51 0.75 6.42
CA ILE A 139 14.52 1.75 6.87
C ILE A 139 15.02 2.39 8.16
N ARG A 140 15.09 3.73 8.23
CA ARG A 140 15.44 4.44 9.46
C ARG A 140 14.20 4.84 10.24
N TYR A 141 13.22 5.41 9.54
CA TYR A 141 11.99 5.94 10.13
C TYR A 141 10.77 5.28 9.51
N ILE A 142 9.76 4.98 10.33
CA ILE A 142 8.43 4.57 9.88
C ILE A 142 7.45 5.59 10.45
N PHE A 143 6.95 6.49 9.62
CA PHE A 143 5.94 7.46 10.04
C PHE A 143 4.55 6.88 9.80
N LEU A 144 3.71 6.86 10.83
CA LEU A 144 2.35 6.38 10.77
C LEU A 144 1.41 7.56 10.86
N SER A 145 0.62 7.75 9.80
CA SER A 145 -0.28 8.91 9.67
C SER A 145 -1.37 8.90 10.73
N HIS A 146 -1.91 7.72 11.06
CA HIS A 146 -2.91 7.51 12.10
C HIS A 146 -3.04 6.02 12.47
N GLN A 147 -3.88 5.72 13.46
CA GLN A 147 -4.07 4.37 14.03
C GLN A 147 -4.54 3.30 13.03
N ASP A 148 -5.24 3.68 11.95
CA ASP A 148 -5.80 2.70 11.00
C ASP A 148 -4.78 2.24 9.92
N ASP A 149 -3.72 3.01 9.65
CA ASP A 149 -2.79 2.77 8.53
C ASP A 149 -1.45 2.16 8.99
N VAL A 150 -1.50 1.37 10.06
CA VAL A 150 -0.30 0.82 10.72
C VAL A 150 0.16 -0.53 10.16
N ALA A 151 -0.76 -1.34 9.63
CA ALA A 151 -0.51 -2.67 9.06
C ALA A 151 0.63 -3.46 9.76
N ASP A 152 1.64 -3.87 9.00
CA ASP A 152 2.79 -4.64 9.47
C ASP A 152 3.98 -3.76 9.91
N ALA A 153 3.76 -2.50 10.29
CA ALA A 153 4.82 -1.56 10.67
C ALA A 153 5.76 -2.12 11.74
N HIS A 154 5.22 -2.81 12.74
CA HIS A 154 5.99 -3.46 13.80
C HIS A 154 6.97 -4.53 13.28
N LEU A 155 6.63 -5.25 12.20
CA LEU A 155 7.52 -6.24 11.58
C LEU A 155 8.67 -5.54 10.84
N TYR A 156 8.37 -4.48 10.09
CA TYR A 156 9.39 -3.65 9.45
C TYR A 156 10.34 -3.03 10.46
N ALA A 157 9.80 -2.47 11.54
CA ALA A 157 10.62 -1.84 12.56
C ALA A 157 11.56 -2.83 13.26
N ARG A 158 11.06 -4.01 13.62
CA ARG A 158 11.88 -5.09 14.20
C ARG A 158 12.98 -5.56 13.24
N HIS A 159 12.65 -5.73 11.96
CA HIS A 159 13.60 -6.23 10.95
C HIS A 159 14.71 -5.22 10.65
N PHE A 160 14.36 -3.94 10.51
CA PHE A 160 15.30 -2.88 10.11
C PHE A 160 15.89 -2.12 11.29
N ASN A 161 15.48 -2.41 12.53
CA ASN A 161 15.76 -1.60 13.71
C ASN A 161 15.35 -0.12 13.49
N ALA A 162 14.20 0.07 12.85
CA ALA A 162 13.66 1.38 12.48
C ALA A 162 12.83 1.98 13.62
N GLN A 163 12.79 3.31 13.69
CA GLN A 163 11.99 4.04 14.68
C GLN A 163 10.61 4.34 14.10
N ARG A 164 9.55 3.78 14.70
CA ARG A 164 8.17 4.13 14.43
C ARG A 164 7.85 5.47 15.08
N ILE A 165 7.18 6.32 14.32
CA ILE A 165 6.71 7.64 14.72
C ILE A 165 5.19 7.61 14.61
N ILE A 166 4.50 7.89 15.71
CA ILE A 166 3.03 7.98 15.74
C ILE A 166 2.61 9.07 16.73
N ASN A 167 1.47 9.69 16.52
CA ASN A 167 0.91 10.62 17.49
C ASN A 167 0.44 9.89 18.76
N ARG A 168 0.54 10.54 19.92
CA ARG A 168 0.04 10.03 21.21
C ARG A 168 -1.43 9.61 21.17
N ARG A 169 -2.24 10.30 20.37
CA ARG A 169 -3.69 10.07 20.26
C ARG A 169 -4.02 8.77 19.52
N ASP A 170 -3.08 8.26 18.73
CA ASP A 170 -3.22 7.06 17.91
C ASP A 170 -2.27 5.92 18.33
N VAL A 171 -1.47 6.14 19.39
CA VAL A 171 -0.41 5.22 19.84
C VAL A 171 -0.91 3.83 20.22
N GLN A 172 -2.18 3.67 20.62
CA GLN A 172 -2.78 2.36 20.91
C GLN A 172 -2.66 1.35 19.76
N ALA A 173 -2.56 1.82 18.51
CA ALA A 173 -2.36 0.95 17.36
C ALA A 173 -0.93 0.42 17.23
N GLN A 174 0.04 1.14 17.82
CA GLN A 174 1.45 0.74 17.90
C GLN A 174 2.05 1.17 19.25
N PRO A 175 1.65 0.52 20.37
CA PRO A 175 1.96 1.00 21.73
C PRO A 175 3.44 1.14 22.03
N ASP A 176 4.27 0.30 21.41
CA ASP A 176 5.71 0.23 21.63
C ASP A 176 6.49 1.15 20.67
N SER A 177 5.83 2.13 20.03
CA SER A 177 6.50 3.04 19.08
C SER A 177 7.63 3.82 19.72
N GLU A 178 8.74 3.94 19.00
CA GLU A 178 9.99 4.51 19.51
C GLU A 178 9.92 6.04 19.67
N ILE A 179 9.11 6.70 18.85
CA ILE A 179 8.92 8.16 18.89
C ILE A 179 7.42 8.44 18.94
N ILE A 180 6.97 9.04 20.04
CA ILE A 180 5.59 9.47 20.22
C ILE A 180 5.53 10.99 20.08
N VAL A 181 4.75 11.46 19.12
CA VAL A 181 4.51 12.89 18.89
C VAL A 181 3.38 13.37 19.80
N GLU A 182 3.60 14.49 20.48
CA GLU A 182 2.64 15.10 21.42
C GLU A 182 2.10 16.42 20.89
N GLY A 183 0.92 16.81 21.37
CA GLY A 183 0.34 18.12 21.09
C GLY A 183 -0.25 18.26 19.69
N GLU A 184 -0.36 19.51 19.25
CA GLU A 184 -0.97 19.90 17.97
C GLU A 184 -0.02 20.74 17.11
N ASP A 185 1.23 20.89 17.54
CA ASP A 185 2.25 21.63 16.83
C ASP A 185 2.93 20.76 15.77
N ASP A 186 3.41 21.39 14.70
CA ASP A 186 4.28 20.74 13.73
C ASP A 186 5.58 20.28 14.40
N VAL A 187 6.06 19.08 14.04
CA VAL A 187 7.27 18.50 14.64
C VAL A 187 8.33 18.22 13.58
N GLN A 188 9.58 18.57 13.90
CA GLN A 188 10.73 18.22 13.09
C GLN A 188 11.37 16.94 13.64
N ILE A 189 11.50 15.91 12.80
CA ILE A 189 12.19 14.65 13.13
C ILE A 189 13.23 14.38 12.05
N GLY A 190 14.52 14.51 12.41
CA GLY A 190 15.61 14.41 11.45
C GLY A 190 15.37 15.38 10.27
N PRO A 191 15.39 14.89 9.01
CA PRO A 191 15.11 15.72 7.83
C PRO A 191 13.62 15.96 7.56
N GLY A 192 12.70 15.26 8.23
CA GLY A 192 11.27 15.33 7.98
C GLY A 192 10.56 16.35 8.87
N LYS A 193 9.69 17.17 8.28
CA LYS A 193 8.71 17.97 9.01
C LYS A 193 7.36 17.27 8.97
N ILE A 194 6.82 16.91 10.12
CA ILE A 194 5.50 16.31 10.30
C ILE A 194 4.53 17.45 10.65
N ILE A 195 3.45 17.55 9.89
CA ILE A 195 2.42 18.58 10.05
C ILE A 195 1.23 17.93 10.73
N PHE A 196 0.74 18.55 11.80
CA PHE A 196 -0.42 18.03 12.52
C PHE A 196 -1.71 18.35 11.75
N THR A 197 -2.45 17.32 11.34
CA THR A 197 -3.68 17.46 10.55
C THR A 197 -4.78 16.53 11.07
N PRO A 198 -5.51 16.92 12.13
CA PRO A 198 -6.59 16.09 12.68
C PRO A 198 -7.79 16.07 11.72
N GLY A 199 -8.57 14.99 11.76
CA GLY A 199 -9.72 14.82 10.89
C GLY A 199 -10.34 13.43 11.04
N HIS A 200 -9.87 12.47 10.25
CA HIS A 200 -10.32 11.07 10.31
C HIS A 200 -10.09 10.45 11.71
N THR A 201 -8.90 10.69 12.27
CA THR A 201 -8.58 10.38 13.68
C THR A 201 -8.21 11.66 14.44
N ARG A 202 -7.98 11.54 15.75
CA ARG A 202 -7.69 12.70 16.62
C ARG A 202 -6.24 13.18 16.55
N GLY A 203 -5.32 12.38 16.00
CA GLY A 203 -3.96 12.79 15.75
C GLY A 203 -3.11 11.71 15.15
#